data_AF-A0A975P8W5-F1
#
_entry.id   AF-A0A975P8W5-F1
#
_cell.length_a   1.000
_cell.length_b   1.000
_cell.length_c   1.000
_cell.angle_alpha   90.00
_cell.angle_beta   90.00
_cell.angle_gamma   90.00
#
_symmetry.space_group_name_H-M   'P 1'
#
loop_
_entity.id
_entity.type
_entity.pdbx_description
1 polymer ?
#
loop_
_entity_poly.entity_id
_entity_poly.type
_entity_poly.pdbx_seq_one_letter_code
_entity_poly.pdbx_strand_id
1 'polypeptide(L)'
;MSRIPLAALIGLVFTGAYFFAAIFAPLIAPYGMAEVVGDSWEPWSAAHWLGTDSIGRDLLSRMIWGGQTTIFVAACSTLLSFTLGSVLGLFAAVKGGWVDQVLSRLVDLMMSIPSLISALVVLSVMPVTLPVLILVMGILDSTRVFRLSRAVAVDITVMDYVEAARLRGEKQAWIIFREILPNALSPLVAEMGLRFIFAVLFISTLSFLGLGVQPPMADWGGIVKENKEGIVYGIPAALIPAFAIATLAISVNLVADWVLNRTSSLKGGRGA
;
A
#
# COMPACT_ATOMS: atom_id res chain seq x y z
N MET A 1 11.45 16.18 -24.69
CA MET A 1 11.02 16.41 -23.29
C MET A 1 9.52 16.17 -23.23
N SER A 2 9.07 14.99 -22.81
CA SER A 2 7.63 14.72 -22.69
C SER A 2 7.07 15.55 -21.54
N ARG A 3 6.14 16.47 -21.85
CA ARG A 3 5.40 17.20 -20.81
C ARG A 3 4.63 16.19 -19.96
N ILE A 4 4.67 16.36 -18.64
CA ILE A 4 3.88 15.56 -17.71
C ILE A 4 2.40 15.76 -18.09
N PRO A 5 1.63 14.70 -18.36
CA PRO A 5 0.22 14.85 -18.69
C PRO A 5 -0.54 15.41 -17.50
N LEU A 6 -1.60 16.19 -17.74
CA LEU A 6 -2.36 16.87 -16.68
C LEU A 6 -2.84 15.90 -15.60
N ALA A 7 -3.29 14.71 -15.99
CA ALA A 7 -3.73 13.67 -15.07
C ALA A 7 -2.62 13.23 -14.10
N ALA A 8 -1.38 13.06 -14.60
CA ALA A 8 -0.24 12.71 -13.76
C ALA A 8 0.18 13.87 -12.84
N LEU A 9 0.05 15.12 -13.29
CA LEU A 9 0.30 16.28 -12.45
C LEU A 9 -0.70 16.35 -11.29
N ILE A 10 -2.00 16.17 -11.59
CA ILE A 10 -3.05 16.10 -10.55
C ILE A 10 -2.74 14.98 -9.56
N GLY A 11 -2.44 13.77 -10.06
CA GLY A 11 -2.03 12.64 -9.21
C GLY A 11 -0.86 12.99 -8.29
N LEU A 12 0.19 13.59 -8.85
CA LEU A 12 1.40 13.95 -8.11
C LEU A 12 1.14 15.02 -7.05
N VAL A 13 0.32 16.03 -7.35
CA VAL A 13 -0.06 17.06 -6.37
C VAL A 13 -0.86 16.46 -5.22
N PHE A 14 -1.90 15.67 -5.50
CA PHE A 14 -2.73 15.07 -4.45
C PHE A 14 -1.96 14.05 -3.61
N THR A 15 -1.23 13.13 -4.24
CA THR A 15 -0.37 12.19 -3.52
C THR A 15 0.67 12.94 -2.69
N GLY A 16 1.32 13.95 -3.27
CA GLY A 16 2.28 14.80 -2.56
C GLY A 16 1.67 15.49 -1.34
N ALA A 17 0.46 16.04 -1.47
CA ALA A 17 -0.26 16.69 -0.37
C ALA A 17 -0.61 15.72 0.76
N TYR A 18 -1.07 14.50 0.45
CA TYR A 18 -1.35 13.48 1.46
C TYR A 18 -0.09 13.04 2.21
N PHE A 19 0.99 12.77 1.49
CA PHE A 19 2.26 12.40 2.11
C PHE A 19 2.84 13.56 2.94
N PHE A 20 2.73 14.80 2.45
CA PHE A 20 3.13 15.98 3.19
C PHE A 20 2.34 16.12 4.50
N ALA A 21 1.01 16.05 4.44
CA ALA A 21 0.15 16.11 5.63
C ALA A 21 0.45 14.98 6.61
N ALA A 22 0.71 13.76 6.12
CA ALA A 22 1.08 12.62 6.95
C ALA A 22 2.44 12.79 7.65
N ILE A 23 3.46 13.26 6.94
CA ILE A 23 4.82 13.45 7.49
C ILE A 23 4.84 14.58 8.52
N PHE A 24 4.16 15.68 8.21
CA PHE A 24 4.13 16.88 9.04
C PHE A 24 2.89 16.96 9.95
N ALA A 25 2.22 15.82 10.18
CA ALA A 25 1.03 15.74 11.02
C ALA A 25 1.19 16.40 12.40
N PRO A 26 2.29 16.18 13.15
CA PRO A 26 2.48 16.83 14.45
C PRO A 26 2.59 18.36 14.41
N LEU A 27 2.92 18.94 13.25
CA LEU A 27 3.07 20.39 13.07
C LEU A 27 1.81 21.05 12.49
N ILE A 28 1.01 20.29 11.74
CA ILE A 28 -0.15 20.82 10.99
C ILE A 28 -1.45 20.56 11.74
N ALA A 29 -1.55 19.49 12.52
CA ALA A 29 -2.77 19.15 13.25
C ALA A 29 -3.08 20.21 14.33
N PRO A 30 -4.28 20.83 14.32
CA PRO A 30 -4.66 21.84 15.32
C PRO A 30 -4.71 21.31 16.76
N TYR A 31 -5.13 20.06 16.93
CA TYR A 31 -5.35 19.41 18.24
C TYR A 31 -4.65 18.05 18.35
N GLY A 32 -4.55 17.55 19.58
CA GLY A 32 -4.04 16.20 19.84
C GLY A 32 -4.92 15.11 19.24
N MET A 33 -4.31 13.99 18.81
CA MET A 33 -5.00 12.87 18.14
C MET A 33 -6.19 12.30 18.94
N ALA A 34 -6.08 12.28 20.28
CA ALA A 34 -7.09 11.75 21.20
C ALA A 34 -7.76 12.83 22.06
N GLU A 35 -7.51 14.10 21.77
CA GLU A 35 -8.02 15.22 22.55
C GLU A 35 -9.51 15.45 22.25
N VAL A 36 -10.33 15.49 23.30
CA VAL A 36 -11.75 15.82 23.22
C VAL A 36 -11.87 17.33 23.43
N VAL A 37 -12.43 18.02 22.45
CA VAL A 37 -12.38 19.50 22.35
C VAL A 37 -13.74 20.15 22.16
N GLY A 38 -14.79 19.37 21.90
CA GLY A 38 -16.17 19.84 21.76
C GLY A 38 -17.18 18.74 22.05
N ASP A 39 -18.43 18.98 21.67
CA ASP A 39 -19.53 18.03 21.77
C ASP A 39 -19.53 17.03 20.60
N SER A 40 -20.32 15.97 20.73
CA SER A 40 -20.48 14.95 19.68
C SER A 40 -21.08 15.55 18.41
N TRP A 41 -20.40 15.34 17.27
CA TRP A 41 -20.84 15.78 15.95
C TRP A 41 -21.22 17.26 15.83
N GLU A 42 -20.40 18.14 16.40
CA GLU A 42 -20.51 19.56 16.13
C GLU A 42 -20.31 19.86 14.64
N PRO A 43 -21.08 20.81 14.09
CA PRO A 43 -20.93 21.24 12.71
C PRO A 43 -19.60 21.96 12.47
N TRP A 44 -19.30 22.22 11.21
CA TRP A 44 -18.09 22.95 10.84
C TRP A 44 -18.10 24.35 11.42
N SER A 45 -17.00 24.75 12.06
CA SER A 45 -16.82 26.03 12.71
C SER A 45 -15.39 26.54 12.55
N ALA A 46 -15.14 27.80 12.94
CA ALA A 46 -13.79 28.36 12.92
C ALA A 46 -12.84 27.63 13.88
N ALA A 47 -13.37 27.02 14.94
CA ALA A 47 -12.63 26.17 15.87
C ALA A 47 -12.45 24.75 15.33
N HIS A 48 -13.47 24.20 14.68
CA HIS A 48 -13.49 22.82 14.15
C HIS A 48 -13.80 22.83 12.65
N TRP A 49 -12.77 22.93 11.81
CA TRP A 49 -12.95 23.16 10.36
C TRP A 49 -13.73 22.06 9.64
N LEU A 50 -13.63 20.83 10.14
CA LEU A 50 -14.41 19.68 9.64
C LEU A 50 -15.47 19.20 10.65
N GLY A 51 -15.72 19.99 11.69
CA GLY A 51 -16.56 19.60 12.83
C GLY A 51 -15.83 18.61 13.75
N THR A 52 -16.60 18.01 14.66
CA THR A 52 -16.11 16.99 15.59
C THR A 52 -16.64 15.60 15.24
N ASP A 53 -16.00 14.57 15.77
CA ASP A 53 -16.44 13.19 15.63
C ASP A 53 -17.50 12.77 16.67
N SER A 54 -17.88 11.50 16.65
CA SER A 54 -18.93 10.93 17.53
C SER A 54 -18.68 11.07 19.02
N ILE A 55 -17.46 11.40 19.46
CA ILE A 55 -17.13 11.61 20.87
C ILE A 55 -16.51 12.99 21.14
N GLY A 56 -16.63 13.93 20.20
CA GLY A 56 -16.22 15.33 20.42
C GLY A 56 -14.75 15.63 20.15
N ARG A 57 -14.03 14.77 19.42
CA ARG A 57 -12.66 15.04 18.98
C ARG A 57 -12.67 15.80 17.65
N ASP A 58 -11.72 16.71 17.43
CA ASP A 58 -11.63 17.48 16.18
C ASP A 58 -11.38 16.58 14.96
N LEU A 59 -12.29 16.60 13.99
CA LEU A 59 -12.26 15.69 12.86
C LEU A 59 -11.10 15.98 11.92
N LEU A 60 -10.70 17.25 11.75
CA LEU A 60 -9.56 17.61 10.90
C LEU A 60 -8.25 17.06 11.46
N SER A 61 -8.01 17.24 12.76
CA SER A 61 -6.85 16.70 13.45
C SER A 61 -6.83 15.17 13.34
N ARG A 62 -7.98 14.51 13.54
CA ARG A 62 -8.10 13.06 13.33
C ARG A 62 -7.82 12.64 11.89
N MET A 63 -8.22 13.43 10.89
CA MET A 63 -7.95 13.15 9.49
C MET A 63 -6.45 13.20 9.15
N ILE A 64 -5.74 14.18 9.72
CA ILE A 64 -4.29 14.37 9.52
C ILE A 64 -3.50 13.24 10.20
N TRP A 65 -3.75 13.02 11.48
CA TRP A 65 -3.14 11.94 12.27
C TRP A 65 -3.53 10.55 11.75
N GLY A 66 -4.78 10.37 11.34
CA GLY A 66 -5.27 9.16 10.71
C GLY A 66 -4.60 8.88 9.38
N GLY A 67 -4.38 9.92 8.58
CA GLY A 67 -3.63 9.82 7.33
C GLY A 67 -2.19 9.40 7.54
N GLN A 68 -1.52 9.94 8.57
CA GLN A 68 -0.19 9.51 8.97
C GLN A 68 -0.13 8.01 9.25
N THR A 69 -1.02 7.50 10.11
CA THR A 69 -1.02 6.08 10.46
C THR A 69 -1.37 5.19 9.25
N THR A 70 -2.41 5.54 8.50
CA THR A 70 -2.85 4.76 7.32
C THR A 70 -1.76 4.69 6.27
N ILE A 71 -1.13 5.81 5.92
CA ILE A 71 -0.06 5.87 4.92
C ILE A 71 1.19 5.15 5.42
N PHE A 72 1.57 5.33 6.69
CA PHE A 72 2.73 4.68 7.28
C PHE A 72 2.60 3.15 7.25
N VAL A 73 1.48 2.61 7.75
CA VAL A 73 1.27 1.16 7.78
C VAL A 73 1.21 0.61 6.35
N ALA A 74 0.46 1.24 5.46
CA ALA A 74 0.38 0.80 4.06
C ALA A 74 1.74 0.80 3.37
N ALA A 75 2.53 1.87 3.53
CA ALA A 75 3.86 1.97 2.94
C ALA A 75 4.81 0.88 3.49
N CYS A 76 4.85 0.70 4.80
CA CYS A 76 5.70 -0.32 5.43
C CYS A 76 5.30 -1.74 5.02
N SER A 77 3.99 -2.05 4.98
CA SER A 77 3.48 -3.34 4.51
C SER A 77 3.81 -3.59 3.05
N THR A 78 3.67 -2.59 2.18
CA THR A 78 4.03 -2.71 0.77
C THR A 78 5.52 -2.92 0.60
N LEU A 79 6.37 -2.16 1.30
CA LEU A 79 7.83 -2.37 1.25
C LEU A 79 8.23 -3.76 1.72
N LEU A 80 7.63 -4.26 2.81
CA LEU A 80 7.84 -5.63 3.28
C LEU A 80 7.37 -6.68 2.26
N SER A 81 6.19 -6.49 1.68
CA SER A 81 5.61 -7.35 0.64
C SER A 81 6.53 -7.44 -0.58
N PHE A 82 7.04 -6.29 -1.05
CA PHE A 82 7.95 -6.23 -2.19
C PHE A 82 9.31 -6.83 -1.92
N THR A 83 9.90 -6.51 -0.77
CA THR A 83 11.20 -7.09 -0.42
C THR A 83 11.13 -8.60 -0.31
N LEU A 84 10.17 -9.15 0.44
CA LEU A 84 10.00 -10.60 0.59
C LEU A 84 9.58 -11.27 -0.72
N GLY A 85 8.53 -10.75 -1.36
CA GLY A 85 7.96 -11.34 -2.57
C GLY A 85 8.93 -11.31 -3.74
N SER A 86 9.58 -10.17 -4.00
CA SER A 86 10.54 -10.07 -5.11
C SER A 86 11.79 -10.90 -4.85
N VAL A 87 12.38 -10.88 -3.65
CA VAL A 87 13.57 -11.70 -3.37
C VAL A 87 13.26 -13.18 -3.55
N LEU A 88 12.16 -13.68 -2.99
CA LEU A 88 11.77 -15.08 -3.12
C LEU A 88 11.38 -15.45 -4.56
N GLY A 89 10.67 -14.57 -5.27
CA GLY A 89 10.22 -14.81 -6.64
C GLY A 89 11.35 -14.83 -7.66
N LEU A 90 12.28 -13.87 -7.58
CA LEU A 90 13.50 -13.86 -8.38
C LEU A 90 14.37 -15.10 -8.08
N PHE A 91 14.52 -15.44 -6.80
CA PHE A 91 15.31 -16.59 -6.38
C PHE A 91 14.72 -17.91 -6.90
N ALA A 92 13.40 -18.09 -6.79
CA ALA A 92 12.68 -19.25 -7.31
C ALA A 92 12.92 -19.43 -8.81
N ALA A 93 12.75 -18.37 -9.60
CA ALA A 93 12.95 -18.41 -11.06
C ALA A 93 14.40 -18.75 -11.45
N VAL A 94 15.40 -18.18 -10.77
CA VAL A 94 16.82 -18.43 -11.11
C VAL A 94 17.30 -19.82 -10.75
N LYS A 95 16.87 -20.31 -9.57
CA LYS A 95 17.19 -21.66 -9.10
C LYS A 95 16.49 -22.72 -9.94
N GLY A 96 15.22 -22.49 -10.31
CA GLY A 96 14.40 -23.46 -11.02
C GLY A 96 14.20 -24.77 -10.25
N GLY A 97 13.72 -25.79 -10.97
CA GLY A 97 13.60 -27.15 -10.46
C GLY A 97 12.73 -27.26 -9.20
N TRP A 98 13.20 -28.02 -8.21
CA TRP A 98 12.41 -28.30 -7.01
C TRP A 98 12.28 -27.08 -6.09
N VAL A 99 13.28 -26.20 -6.01
CA VAL A 99 13.20 -24.99 -5.17
C VAL A 99 12.03 -24.10 -5.62
N ASP A 100 11.92 -23.91 -6.94
CA ASP A 100 10.82 -23.17 -7.54
C ASP A 100 9.46 -23.82 -7.25
N GLN A 101 9.37 -25.14 -7.41
CA GLN A 101 8.14 -25.89 -7.13
C GLN A 101 7.72 -25.77 -5.66
N VAL A 102 8.63 -25.94 -4.69
CA VAL A 102 8.28 -25.83 -3.26
C VAL A 102 7.80 -24.43 -2.91
N LEU A 103 8.56 -23.40 -3.30
CA LEU A 103 8.20 -22.01 -3.00
C LEU A 103 6.85 -21.63 -3.64
N SER A 104 6.66 -21.99 -4.91
CA SER A 104 5.39 -21.75 -5.60
C SER A 104 4.22 -22.45 -4.92
N ARG A 105 4.40 -23.71 -4.46
CA ARG A 105 3.34 -24.45 -3.75
C ARG A 105 3.01 -23.86 -2.39
N LEU A 106 4.00 -23.39 -1.64
CA LEU A 106 3.76 -22.68 -0.37
C LEU A 106 2.97 -21.39 -0.60
N VAL A 107 3.30 -20.64 -1.65
CA VAL A 107 2.58 -19.42 -2.04
C VAL A 107 1.16 -19.75 -2.49
N ASP A 108 0.97 -20.77 -3.33
CA ASP A 108 -0.35 -21.21 -3.79
C ASP A 108 -1.24 -21.65 -2.61
N LEU A 109 -0.66 -22.34 -1.62
CA LEU A 109 -1.36 -22.72 -0.39
C LEU A 109 -1.83 -21.49 0.39
N MET A 110 -0.99 -20.47 0.55
CA MET A 110 -1.38 -19.21 1.20
C MET A 110 -2.46 -18.47 0.43
N MET A 111 -2.37 -18.44 -0.91
CA MET A 111 -3.36 -17.78 -1.76
C MET A 111 -4.69 -18.53 -1.86
N SER A 112 -4.73 -19.81 -1.49
CA SER A 112 -5.97 -20.59 -1.45
C SER A 112 -6.95 -20.08 -0.40
N ILE A 113 -6.43 -19.43 0.65
CA ILE A 113 -7.23 -18.79 1.70
C ILE A 113 -7.44 -17.32 1.34
N PRO A 114 -8.68 -16.79 1.40
CA PRO A 114 -8.90 -15.37 1.17
C PRO A 114 -8.12 -14.50 2.16
N SER A 115 -7.24 -13.64 1.63
CA SER A 115 -6.33 -12.79 2.44
C SER A 115 -7.00 -12.03 3.58
N LEU A 116 -8.21 -11.50 3.39
CA LEU A 116 -8.95 -10.82 4.44
C LEU A 116 -9.30 -11.79 5.58
N ILE A 117 -9.81 -12.97 5.27
CA ILE A 117 -10.16 -14.00 6.26
C ILE A 117 -8.90 -14.44 7.03
N SER A 118 -7.79 -14.69 6.32
CA SER A 118 -6.51 -15.02 6.95
C SER A 118 -6.07 -13.94 7.95
N ALA A 119 -6.14 -12.67 7.55
CA ALA A 119 -5.77 -11.57 8.43
C ALA A 119 -6.68 -11.48 9.66
N LEU A 120 -8.00 -11.62 9.50
CA LEU A 120 -8.94 -11.57 10.62
C LEU A 120 -8.67 -12.69 11.64
N VAL A 121 -8.43 -13.92 11.18
CA VAL A 121 -8.12 -15.07 12.05
C VAL A 121 -6.80 -14.88 12.78
N VAL A 122 -5.76 -14.37 12.11
CA VAL A 122 -4.47 -14.12 12.76
C VAL A 122 -4.59 -12.98 13.79
N LEU A 123 -5.27 -11.89 13.42
CA LEU A 123 -5.43 -10.71 14.27
C LEU A 123 -6.43 -10.91 15.40
N SER A 124 -7.29 -11.94 15.36
CA SER A 124 -8.16 -12.28 16.49
C SER A 124 -7.43 -12.93 17.65
N VAL A 125 -6.25 -13.51 17.41
CA VAL A 125 -5.42 -14.17 18.45
C VAL A 125 -4.14 -13.41 18.75
N MET A 126 -3.68 -12.55 17.83
CA MET A 126 -2.49 -11.72 18.02
C MET A 126 -2.84 -10.34 18.60
N PRO A 127 -1.93 -9.70 19.35
CA PRO A 127 -2.10 -8.30 19.75
C PRO A 127 -2.18 -7.38 18.54
N VAL A 128 -3.23 -6.55 18.47
CA VAL A 128 -3.46 -5.63 17.36
C VAL A 128 -2.61 -4.36 17.53
N THR A 129 -1.36 -4.44 17.05
CA THR A 129 -0.36 -3.36 17.10
C THR A 129 0.13 -3.02 15.70
N LEU A 130 0.69 -1.81 15.49
CA LEU A 130 1.19 -1.41 14.16
C LEU A 130 2.20 -2.41 13.56
N PRO A 131 3.21 -2.91 14.31
CA PRO A 131 4.15 -3.88 13.74
C PRO A 131 3.47 -5.19 13.34
N VAL A 132 2.50 -5.67 14.13
CA VAL A 132 1.75 -6.89 13.81
C VAL A 132 0.90 -6.68 12.55
N LEU A 133 0.21 -5.55 12.43
CA LEU A 133 -0.53 -5.20 11.21
C LEU A 133 0.40 -5.17 10.00
N ILE A 134 1.57 -4.51 10.14
CA ILE A 134 2.56 -4.42 9.06
C ILE A 134 3.03 -5.80 8.60
N LEU A 135 3.37 -6.68 9.55
CA LEU A 135 3.85 -8.03 9.29
C LEU A 135 2.75 -8.89 8.63
N VAL A 136 1.55 -8.93 9.21
CA VAL A 136 0.43 -9.73 8.67
C VAL A 136 0.09 -9.28 7.25
N MET A 137 -0.09 -7.98 7.04
CA MET A 137 -0.41 -7.43 5.73
C MET A 137 0.73 -7.67 4.72
N GLY A 138 1.97 -7.43 5.12
CA GLY A 138 3.14 -7.58 4.24
C GLY A 138 3.39 -9.04 3.84
N ILE A 139 3.27 -9.99 4.77
CA ILE A 139 3.43 -11.41 4.48
C ILE A 139 2.32 -11.90 3.55
N LEU A 140 1.06 -11.56 3.82
CA LEU A 140 -0.06 -11.98 2.99
C LEU A 140 0.05 -11.39 1.57
N ASP A 141 0.38 -10.11 1.42
CA ASP A 141 0.49 -9.49 0.09
C ASP A 141 1.77 -9.92 -0.66
N SER A 142 2.83 -10.34 0.06
CA SER A 142 4.07 -10.84 -0.55
C SER A 142 3.85 -12.04 -1.49
N THR A 143 2.79 -12.81 -1.26
CA THR A 143 2.40 -13.94 -2.13
C THR A 143 2.09 -13.48 -3.56
N ARG A 144 1.45 -12.32 -3.70
CA ARG A 144 1.10 -11.73 -4.99
C ARG A 144 2.34 -11.15 -5.66
N VAL A 145 3.19 -10.47 -4.89
CA VAL A 145 4.44 -9.92 -5.41
C VAL A 145 5.41 -11.03 -5.81
N PHE A 146 5.45 -12.15 -5.08
CA PHE A 146 6.18 -13.36 -5.47
C PHE A 146 5.77 -13.84 -6.85
N ARG A 147 4.47 -14.01 -7.10
CA ARG A 147 3.97 -14.50 -8.39
C ARG A 147 4.34 -13.57 -9.53
N LEU A 148 4.18 -12.26 -9.35
CA LEU A 148 4.58 -11.28 -10.36
C LEU A 148 6.09 -11.33 -10.61
N SER A 149 6.89 -11.24 -9.54
CA SER A 149 8.34 -11.21 -9.65
C SER A 149 8.90 -12.48 -10.28
N ARG A 150 8.33 -13.64 -9.95
CA ARG A 150 8.67 -14.92 -10.54
C ARG A 150 8.32 -14.95 -12.02
N ALA A 151 7.11 -14.53 -12.40
CA ALA A 151 6.69 -14.51 -13.81
C ALA A 151 7.63 -13.67 -14.68
N VAL A 152 7.94 -12.44 -14.23
CA VAL A 152 8.89 -11.56 -14.91
C VAL A 152 10.29 -12.17 -14.96
N ALA A 153 10.75 -12.80 -13.87
CA ALA A 153 12.07 -13.39 -13.82
C ALA A 153 12.21 -14.62 -14.73
N VAL A 154 11.19 -15.46 -14.83
CA VAL A 154 11.20 -16.63 -15.74
C VAL A 154 11.46 -16.18 -17.17
N ASP A 155 10.78 -15.13 -17.64
CA ASP A 155 10.99 -14.57 -18.99
C ASP A 155 12.40 -14.00 -19.18
N ILE A 156 12.96 -13.36 -18.15
CA ILE A 156 14.30 -12.79 -18.22
C ILE A 156 15.38 -13.89 -18.18
N THR A 157 15.16 -14.97 -17.42
CA THR A 157 16.18 -16.01 -17.20
C THR A 157 16.58 -16.78 -18.45
N VAL A 158 15.73 -16.77 -19.49
CA VAL A 158 15.94 -17.46 -20.77
C VAL A 158 16.52 -16.54 -21.86
N MET A 159 16.96 -15.33 -21.51
CA MET A 159 17.57 -14.38 -22.45
C MET A 159 19.06 -14.67 -22.66
N ASP A 160 19.57 -14.45 -23.88
CA ASP A 160 20.95 -14.74 -24.30
C ASP A 160 22.03 -14.17 -23.38
N TYR A 161 21.84 -12.94 -22.85
CA TYR A 161 22.81 -12.32 -21.94
C TYR A 161 22.88 -13.01 -20.57
N VAL A 162 21.76 -13.59 -20.10
CA VAL A 162 21.72 -14.38 -18.88
C VAL A 162 22.35 -15.75 -19.10
N GLU A 163 22.10 -16.38 -20.25
CA GLU A 163 22.75 -17.64 -20.62
C GLU A 163 24.27 -17.47 -20.75
N ALA A 164 24.72 -16.40 -21.40
CA ALA A 164 26.13 -16.06 -21.49
C ALA A 164 26.77 -15.87 -20.10
N ALA A 165 26.09 -15.18 -19.18
CA ALA A 165 26.57 -15.04 -17.80
C ALA A 165 26.66 -16.39 -17.07
N ARG A 166 25.69 -17.30 -17.28
CA ARG A 166 25.75 -18.67 -16.73
C ARG A 166 26.92 -19.46 -17.29
N LEU A 167 27.18 -19.38 -18.60
CA LEU A 167 28.31 -20.05 -19.26
C LEU A 167 29.68 -19.54 -18.78
N ARG A 168 29.78 -18.27 -18.36
CA ARG A 168 30.97 -17.72 -17.71
C ARG A 168 31.19 -18.23 -16.27
N GLY A 169 30.24 -18.96 -15.70
CA GLY A 169 30.32 -19.47 -14.34
C GLY A 169 29.95 -18.47 -13.26
N GLU A 170 29.18 -17.42 -13.61
CA GLU A 170 28.74 -16.41 -12.63
C GLU A 170 27.84 -17.02 -11.55
N LYS A 171 28.01 -16.54 -10.31
CA LYS A 171 27.20 -17.01 -9.18
C LYS A 171 25.74 -16.59 -9.34
N GLN A 172 24.81 -17.39 -8.83
CA GLN A 172 23.37 -17.10 -8.92
C GLN A 172 22.97 -15.76 -8.31
N ALA A 173 23.58 -15.38 -7.17
CA ALA A 173 23.34 -14.06 -6.57
C ALA A 173 23.77 -12.93 -7.52
N TRP A 174 24.90 -13.10 -8.21
CA TRP A 174 25.37 -12.13 -9.19
C TRP A 174 24.38 -12.01 -10.36
N ILE A 175 23.91 -13.14 -10.90
CA ILE A 175 22.90 -13.16 -11.97
C ILE A 175 21.60 -12.45 -11.52
N ILE A 176 21.12 -12.72 -10.31
CA ILE A 176 19.91 -12.08 -9.76
C ILE A 176 20.10 -10.56 -9.68
N PHE A 177 21.14 -10.08 -9.02
CA PHE A 177 21.29 -8.65 -8.74
C PHE A 177 21.82 -7.84 -9.92
N ARG A 178 22.60 -8.45 -10.82
CA ARG A 178 23.26 -7.74 -11.93
C ARG A 178 22.51 -7.83 -13.24
N GLU A 179 21.89 -8.97 -13.54
CA GLU A 179 21.22 -9.21 -14.83
C GLU A 179 19.70 -9.14 -14.70
N ILE A 180 19.11 -9.81 -13.70
CA ILE A 180 17.66 -9.99 -13.66
C ILE A 180 16.95 -8.83 -12.97
N LEU A 181 17.36 -8.49 -11.75
CA LEU A 181 16.71 -7.45 -10.95
C LEU A 181 16.63 -6.11 -11.71
N PRO A 182 17.70 -5.57 -12.33
CA PRO A 182 17.61 -4.29 -13.05
C PRO A 182 16.59 -4.32 -14.18
N ASN A 183 16.44 -5.46 -14.87
CA ASN A 183 15.46 -5.63 -15.94
C ASN A 183 14.03 -5.82 -15.43
N ALA A 184 13.88 -6.43 -14.25
CA ALA A 184 12.60 -6.63 -13.55
C ALA A 184 12.13 -5.41 -12.74
N LEU A 185 13.00 -4.44 -12.43
CA LEU A 185 12.64 -3.26 -11.63
C LEU A 185 11.50 -2.46 -12.25
N SER A 186 11.47 -2.31 -13.57
CA SER A 186 10.43 -1.51 -14.25
C SER A 186 9.01 -2.03 -13.99
N PRO A 187 8.67 -3.32 -14.24
CA PRO A 187 7.35 -3.85 -13.90
C PRO A 187 7.12 -3.93 -12.38
N LEU A 188 8.14 -4.20 -11.56
CA LEU A 188 7.99 -4.28 -10.11
C LEU A 188 7.65 -2.91 -9.49
N VAL A 189 8.36 -1.85 -9.87
CA VAL A 189 8.10 -0.49 -9.36
C VAL A 189 6.72 0.00 -9.78
N ALA A 190 6.29 -0.35 -10.99
CA ALA A 190 4.93 -0.04 -11.45
C ALA A 190 3.86 -0.72 -10.58
N GLU A 191 4.02 -2.01 -10.30
CA GLU A 191 3.10 -2.76 -9.44
C GLU A 191 3.06 -2.20 -8.01
N MET A 192 4.17 -1.66 -7.51
CA MET A 192 4.29 -1.16 -6.15
C MET A 192 3.25 -0.09 -5.80
N GLY A 193 2.92 0.80 -6.76
CA GLY A 193 1.88 1.81 -6.56
C GLY A 193 0.50 1.20 -6.34
N LEU A 194 0.13 0.18 -7.15
CA LEU A 194 -1.14 -0.53 -7.01
C LEU A 194 -1.22 -1.27 -5.67
N ARG A 195 -0.12 -1.90 -5.26
CA ARG A 195 -0.04 -2.66 -3.99
C ARG A 195 -0.14 -1.75 -2.78
N PHE A 196 0.41 -0.54 -2.85
CA PHE A 196 0.21 0.49 -1.83
C PHE A 196 -1.27 0.86 -1.66
N ILE A 197 -1.99 1.08 -2.77
CA ILE A 197 -3.43 1.39 -2.73
C ILE A 197 -4.22 0.22 -2.09
N PHE A 198 -3.93 -1.02 -2.51
CA PHE A 198 -4.57 -2.18 -1.90
C PHE A 198 -4.25 -2.31 -0.42
N ALA A 199 -3.04 -1.97 0.02
CA ALA A 199 -2.69 -1.96 1.44
C ALA A 199 -3.50 -0.92 2.22
N VAL A 200 -3.68 0.30 1.68
CA VAL A 200 -4.54 1.35 2.28
C VAL A 200 -5.99 0.87 2.42
N LEU A 201 -6.55 0.25 1.38
CA LEU A 201 -7.91 -0.30 1.41
C LEU A 201 -8.01 -1.45 2.41
N PHE A 202 -6.99 -2.29 2.49
CA PHE A 202 -6.96 -3.45 3.38
C PHE A 202 -6.91 -3.05 4.85
N ILE A 203 -6.01 -2.15 5.25
CA ILE A 203 -6.02 -1.62 6.63
C ILE A 203 -7.33 -0.93 6.95
N SER A 204 -7.88 -0.14 6.01
CA SER A 204 -9.16 0.55 6.24
C SER A 204 -10.30 -0.44 6.46
N THR A 205 -10.28 -1.57 5.72
CA THR A 205 -11.25 -2.66 5.87
C THR A 205 -11.09 -3.35 7.23
N LEU A 206 -9.86 -3.66 7.65
CA LEU A 206 -9.59 -4.26 8.95
C LEU A 206 -10.04 -3.33 10.09
N SER A 207 -9.72 -2.04 10.02
CA SER A 207 -10.13 -1.04 11.01
C SER A 207 -11.65 -0.92 11.07
N PHE A 208 -12.32 -0.90 9.92
CA PHE A 208 -13.78 -0.91 9.85
C PHE A 208 -14.41 -2.14 10.51
N LEU A 209 -13.79 -3.31 10.34
CA LEU A 209 -14.18 -4.56 10.99
C LEU A 209 -13.74 -4.64 12.46
N GLY A 210 -12.94 -3.69 12.96
CA GLY A 210 -12.50 -3.61 14.36
C GLY A 210 -11.20 -4.34 14.70
N LEU A 211 -10.49 -4.88 13.71
CA LEU A 211 -9.20 -5.55 13.89
C LEU A 211 -8.03 -4.77 13.28
N GLY A 212 -8.26 -3.50 12.89
CA GLY A 212 -7.22 -2.59 12.42
C GLY A 212 -6.62 -1.75 13.55
N VAL A 213 -6.25 -0.50 13.26
CA VAL A 213 -5.60 0.38 14.25
C VAL A 213 -6.52 0.61 15.45
N GLN A 214 -5.96 0.47 16.66
CA GLN A 214 -6.71 0.58 17.91
C GLN A 214 -6.53 1.96 18.56
N PRO A 215 -7.57 2.51 19.23
CA PRO A 215 -7.46 3.71 20.04
C PRO A 215 -6.32 3.61 21.09
N PRO A 216 -5.62 4.72 21.41
CA PRO A 216 -5.90 6.11 21.04
C PRO A 216 -5.50 6.49 19.61
N MET A 217 -4.85 5.59 18.87
CA MET A 217 -4.45 5.86 17.49
C MET A 217 -5.65 5.98 16.56
N ALA A 218 -5.52 6.87 15.57
CA ALA A 218 -6.50 7.03 14.51
C ALA A 218 -5.93 6.49 13.18
N ASP A 219 -6.82 5.96 12.35
CA ASP A 219 -6.61 5.65 10.94
C ASP A 219 -7.92 5.93 10.18
N TRP A 220 -7.87 6.13 8.86
CA TRP A 220 -9.06 6.53 8.12
C TRP A 220 -10.20 5.49 8.18
N GLY A 221 -9.91 4.19 8.15
CA GLY A 221 -10.95 3.16 8.27
C GLY A 221 -11.61 3.14 9.65
N GLY A 222 -10.82 3.36 10.71
CA GLY A 222 -11.32 3.53 12.07
C GLY A 222 -12.24 4.75 12.20
N ILE A 223 -11.87 5.88 11.61
CA ILE A 223 -12.70 7.10 11.65
C ILE A 223 -14.03 6.89 10.91
N VAL A 224 -14.04 6.17 9.78
CA VAL A 224 -15.30 5.76 9.11
C VAL A 224 -16.17 4.95 10.08
N LYS A 225 -15.59 3.94 10.73
CA LYS A 225 -16.31 3.05 11.66
C LYS A 225 -16.94 3.81 12.82
N GLU A 226 -16.18 4.71 13.43
CA GLU A 226 -16.59 5.48 14.61
C GLU A 226 -17.72 6.48 14.30
N ASN A 227 -17.82 6.94 13.04
CA ASN A 227 -18.78 7.98 12.65
C ASN A 227 -19.94 7.47 11.79
N LYS A 228 -20.00 6.16 11.48
CA LYS A 228 -21.00 5.59 10.56
C LYS A 228 -22.44 5.84 10.99
N GLU A 229 -22.70 5.91 12.31
CA GLU A 229 -24.04 6.15 12.85
C GLU A 229 -24.53 7.58 12.58
N GLY A 230 -23.59 8.54 12.45
CA GLY A 230 -23.89 9.92 12.09
C GLY A 230 -24.60 10.05 10.74
N ILE A 231 -24.40 9.09 9.81
CA ILE A 231 -25.06 9.09 8.50
C ILE A 231 -26.59 9.06 8.65
N VAL A 232 -27.12 8.32 9.63
CA VAL A 232 -28.56 8.22 9.89
C VAL A 232 -29.14 9.56 10.36
N TYR A 233 -28.30 10.39 11.00
CA TYR A 233 -28.64 11.72 11.48
C TYR A 233 -28.28 12.84 10.49
N GLY A 234 -27.88 12.51 9.25
CA GLY A 234 -27.49 13.49 8.23
C GLY A 234 -26.10 14.11 8.44
N ILE A 235 -25.26 13.50 9.28
CA ILE A 235 -23.92 14.01 9.62
C ILE A 235 -22.87 13.34 8.71
N PRO A 236 -22.12 14.11 7.89
CA PRO A 236 -21.23 13.56 6.87
C PRO A 236 -19.85 13.13 7.40
N ALA A 237 -19.64 13.09 8.72
CA ALA A 237 -18.32 12.85 9.33
C ALA A 237 -17.65 11.54 8.86
N ALA A 238 -18.42 10.46 8.63
CA ALA A 238 -17.90 9.20 8.10
C ALA A 238 -17.54 9.25 6.60
N LEU A 239 -18.13 10.18 5.83
CA LEU A 239 -17.88 10.30 4.39
C LEU A 239 -16.56 11.00 4.08
N ILE A 240 -16.10 11.86 4.99
CA ILE A 240 -14.83 12.60 4.86
C ILE A 240 -13.61 11.66 4.76
N PRO A 241 -13.38 10.70 5.68
CA PRO A 241 -12.29 9.73 5.54
C PRO A 241 -12.49 8.78 4.35
N ALA A 242 -13.73 8.40 4.03
CA ALA A 242 -13.99 7.57 2.84
C ALA A 242 -13.60 8.29 1.55
N PHE A 243 -13.89 9.60 1.46
CA PHE A 243 -13.45 10.44 0.36
C PHE A 243 -11.92 10.51 0.27
N ALA A 244 -11.23 10.70 1.40
CA ALA A 244 -9.77 10.74 1.44
C ALA A 244 -9.11 9.43 0.98
N ILE A 245 -9.68 8.27 1.35
CA ILE A 245 -9.22 6.96 0.86
C ILE A 245 -9.38 6.89 -0.67
N ALA A 246 -10.54 7.29 -1.20
CA ALA A 246 -10.83 7.24 -2.62
C ALA A 246 -9.93 8.18 -3.44
N THR A 247 -9.75 9.42 -3.00
CA THR A 247 -8.89 10.41 -3.68
C THR A 247 -7.42 10.03 -3.60
N LEU A 248 -6.94 9.49 -2.47
CA LEU A 248 -5.59 8.96 -2.38
C LEU A 248 -5.40 7.83 -3.40
N ALA A 249 -6.31 6.86 -3.43
CA ALA A 249 -6.27 5.74 -4.36
C ALA A 249 -6.20 6.19 -5.83
N ILE A 250 -7.09 7.11 -6.22
CA ILE A 250 -7.12 7.68 -7.58
C ILE A 250 -5.80 8.41 -7.87
N SER A 251 -5.33 9.26 -6.95
CA SER A 251 -4.13 10.07 -7.18
C SER A 251 -2.87 9.21 -7.37
N VAL A 252 -2.69 8.17 -6.55
CA VAL A 252 -1.55 7.25 -6.67
C VAL A 252 -1.63 6.45 -7.96
N ASN A 253 -2.83 6.03 -8.38
CA ASN A 253 -3.00 5.28 -9.62
C ASN A 253 -2.62 6.14 -10.85
N LEU A 254 -3.03 7.41 -10.88
CA LEU A 254 -2.63 8.35 -11.94
C LEU A 254 -1.11 8.54 -12.03
N VAL A 255 -0.41 8.52 -10.89
CA VAL A 255 1.06 8.59 -10.85
C VAL A 255 1.67 7.27 -11.37
N ALA A 256 1.14 6.12 -10.94
CA ALA A 256 1.61 4.81 -11.36
C ALA A 256 1.48 4.60 -12.89
N ASP A 257 0.32 4.94 -13.46
CA ASP A 257 0.07 4.87 -14.91
C ASP A 257 1.04 5.73 -15.71
N TRP A 258 1.39 6.91 -15.20
CA TRP A 258 2.36 7.77 -15.84
C TRP A 258 3.78 7.19 -15.81
N VAL A 259 4.21 6.65 -14.67
CA VAL A 259 5.51 5.98 -14.53
C VAL A 259 5.60 4.78 -15.50
N LEU A 260 4.53 3.99 -15.59
CA LEU A 260 4.40 2.88 -16.55
C LEU A 260 4.55 3.34 -17.99
N ASN A 261 3.76 4.34 -18.42
CA ASN A 261 3.81 4.85 -19.79
C ASN A 261 5.16 5.46 -20.16
N ARG A 262 5.85 6.06 -19.19
CA ARG A 262 7.20 6.61 -19.42
C ARG A 262 8.24 5.52 -19.59
N THR A 263 8.15 4.44 -18.81
CA THR A 263 9.10 3.32 -18.88
C THR A 263 8.89 2.44 -20.10
N SER A 264 7.64 2.22 -20.53
CA SER A 264 7.32 1.52 -21.77
C SER A 264 7.79 2.28 -23.02
N SER A 265 7.65 3.62 -23.02
CA SER A 265 8.14 4.49 -24.10
C SER A 265 9.67 4.46 -24.26
N LEU A 266 10.42 4.28 -23.17
CA LEU A 266 11.90 4.26 -23.19
C LEU A 266 12.49 2.94 -23.68
N LYS A 267 11.76 1.82 -23.59
CA LYS A 267 12.22 0.50 -24.06
C LYS A 267 11.98 0.24 -25.55
N GLY A 268 11.52 1.25 -26.29
CA GLY A 268 11.20 1.14 -27.71
C GLY A 268 9.93 0.31 -27.89
N GLY A 269 8.81 0.98 -28.12
CA GLY A 269 7.58 0.34 -28.55
C GLY A 269 7.85 -0.46 -29.83
N ARG A 270 8.08 -1.77 -29.70
CA ARG A 270 7.88 -2.74 -30.77
C ARG A 270 6.37 -2.89 -30.94
N GLY A 271 5.79 -1.96 -31.68
CA GLY A 271 4.35 -1.82 -31.86
C GLY A 271 4.02 -0.71 -32.84
N ALA A 272 4.66 -0.75 -34.01
CA ALA A 272 4.19 -0.20 -35.28
C ALA A 272 4.75 -1.10 -36.39
#